data_AF-A0A2T0LD33-F1
#
_entry.id   AF-A0A2T0LD33-F1
#
_cell.length_a   1.000
_cell.length_b   1.000
_cell.length_c   1.000
_cell.angle_alpha   90.00
_cell.angle_beta   90.00
_cell.angle_gamma   90.00
#
_symmetry.space_group_name_H-M   'P 1'
#
loop_
_entity.id
_entity.type
_entity.pdbx_description
1 polymer ?
#
loop_
_entity_poly.entity_id
_entity_poly.type
_entity_poly.pdbx_seq_one_letter_code
_entity_poly.pdbx_strand_id
1 'polypeptide(L)' 'MYMVIILVLMSILAVIGTLHNKKTGNRFGFFVGGLFTLALIGVTGLALYDAFVGLQ' A
#
# COMPACT_ATOMS: atom_id res chain seq x y z
N MET A 1 10.04 5.77 -12.93
CA MET A 1 10.54 4.47 -12.42
C MET A 1 10.86 4.50 -10.91
N TYR A 2 11.71 5.41 -10.41
CA TYR A 2 12.05 5.48 -8.98
C TYR A 2 10.84 5.62 -8.03
N MET A 3 9.86 6.46 -8.41
CA MET A 3 8.62 6.65 -7.64
C MET A 3 7.80 5.35 -7.50
N VAL A 4 7.70 4.55 -8.56
CA VAL A 4 6.95 3.28 -8.56
C VAL A 4 7.62 2.28 -7.61
N ILE A 5 8.95 2.20 -7.62
CA ILE A 5 9.71 1.33 -6.71
C ILE A 5 9.45 1.71 -5.24
N ILE A 6 9.47 3.01 -4.93
CA ILE A 6 9.17 3.50 -3.57
C ILE A 6 7.73 3.17 -3.17
N LEU A 7 6.76 3.35 -4.07
CA LEU A 7 5.36 3.02 -3.82
C LEU A 7 5.17 1.52 -3.53
N VAL A 8 5.84 0.65 -4.27
CA VAL A 8 5.81 -0.80 -4.03
C VAL A 8 6.37 -1.14 -2.65
N LEU A 9 7.52 -0.58 -2.26
CA LEU A 9 8.10 -0.80 -0.93
C LEU A 9 7.20 -0.29 0.20
N MET A 10 6.63 0.91 0.03
CA MET A 10 5.68 1.48 0.99
C MET A 10 4.41 0.64 1.11
N SER A 11 3.91 0.10 -0.01
CA SER A 11 2.74 -0.78 -0.02
C SER A 11 2.99 -2.06 0.78
N ILE A 12 4.19 -2.66 0.66
CA ILE A 12 4.58 -3.83 1.46
C ILE A 12 4.62 -3.47 2.94
N LEU A 13 5.23 -2.35 3.29
CA LEU A 13 5.36 -1.90 4.67
C LEU A 13 3.99 -1.60 5.31
N ALA A 14 3.08 -0.99 4.56
CA ALA A 14 1.71 -0.72 5.00
C ALA A 14 0.92 -2.00 5.29
N VAL A 15 1.06 -3.04 4.45
CA VAL A 15 0.46 -4.36 4.70
C VAL A 15 1.02 -4.97 5.99
N ILE A 16 2.34 -4.93 6.18
CA ILE A 16 2.99 -5.46 7.38
C ILE A 16 2.51 -4.72 8.63
N GLY A 17 2.46 -3.38 8.60
CA GLY A 17 1.99 -2.56 9.72
C GLY A 17 0.53 -2.84 10.06
N THR A 18 -0.34 -2.98 9.05
CA THR A 18 -1.75 -3.34 9.24
C THR A 18 -1.89 -4.73 9.86
N LEU A 19 -1.14 -5.72 9.37
CA LEU A 19 -1.13 -7.07 9.95
C LEU A 19 -0.57 -7.07 11.38
N HIS A 20 0.42 -6.23 11.68
CA HIS A 20 0.94 -6.06 13.03
C HIS A 20 -0.13 -5.50 13.96
N ASN A 21 -0.88 -4.46 13.54
CA ASN A 21 -2.00 -3.91 14.30
C ASN A 21 -3.10 -4.95 14.56
N LYS A 22 -3.34 -5.85 13.59
CA LYS A 22 -4.25 -7.00 13.79
C LYS A 22 -3.73 -7.95 14.86
N LYS A 23 -2.44 -8.30 14.81
CA LYS A 23 -1.79 -9.24 15.74
C LYS A 23 -1.71 -8.69 17.18
N THR A 24 -1.52 -7.39 17.35
CA THR A 24 -1.43 -6.74 18.68
C THR A 24 -2.79 -6.41 19.29
N GLY A 25 -3.90 -6.68 18.59
CA GLY A 25 -5.24 -6.39 19.09
C GLY A 25 -5.63 -4.90 19.00
N ASN A 26 -4.82 -4.07 18.33
CA ASN A 26 -5.13 -2.66 18.12
C ASN A 26 -6.21 -2.50 17.02
N ARG A 27 -7.48 -2.57 17.43
CA ARG A 27 -8.64 -2.54 16.52
C ARG A 27 -8.74 -1.22 15.74
N PHE A 28 -8.47 -0.08 16.40
CA PHE A 28 -8.50 1.23 15.75
C PHE A 28 -7.37 1.36 14.71
N GLY A 29 -6.15 1.00 15.09
CA GLY A 29 -5.00 1.01 14.19
C GLY A 29 -5.13 0.01 13.04
N PHE A 30 -5.81 -1.12 13.24
CA PHE A 30 -6.11 -2.06 12.17
C PHE A 30 -7.10 -1.49 11.16
N PHE A 31 -8.16 -0.82 11.63
CA PHE A 31 -9.18 -0.25 10.75
C PHE A 31 -8.63 0.93 9.93
N VAL A 32 -7.99 1.90 10.61
CA VAL A 32 -7.39 3.06 9.94
C VAL A 32 -6.22 2.62 9.04
N GLY A 33 -5.33 1.77 9.57
CA GLY A 33 -4.19 1.23 8.82
C GLY A 33 -4.62 0.41 7.61
N GLY A 34 -5.68 -0.40 7.73
CA GLY A 34 -6.25 -1.15 6.62
C GLY A 34 -6.82 -0.27 5.51
N LEU A 35 -7.49 0.82 5.87
CA LEU A 35 -8.04 1.79 4.90
C LEU A 35 -6.92 2.49 4.12
N PHE A 36 -5.87 2.93 4.81
CA PHE A 36 -4.68 3.49 4.16
C PHE A 36 -3.92 2.47 3.32
N THR A 37 -3.84 1.22 3.77
CA THR A 37 -3.18 0.14 3.02
C THR A 37 -3.93 -0.15 1.72
N LEU A 38 -5.27 -0.20 1.75
CA LEU A 38 -6.09 -0.37 0.56
C LEU A 38 -5.91 0.79 -0.42
N ALA A 39 -5.93 2.03 0.07
CA ALA A 39 -5.69 3.21 -0.77
C ALA A 39 -4.29 3.18 -1.41
N LEU A 40 -3.27 2.81 -0.63
CA LEU A 40 -1.88 2.74 -1.11
C LEU A 40 -1.68 1.64 -2.14
N ILE A 41 -2.30 0.46 -1.95
CA ILE A 41 -2.31 -0.62 -2.95
C ILE A 41 -2.98 -0.12 -4.24
N GLY A 42 -4.09 0.60 -4.14
CA GLY A 42 -4.80 1.17 -5.29
C GLY A 42 -3.94 2.15 -6.09
N VAL A 43 -3.31 3.12 -5.40
CA VAL A 43 -2.40 4.10 -6.04
C VAL A 43 -1.17 3.41 -6.64
N THR A 44 -0.60 2.43 -5.93
CA THR A 44 0.54 1.66 -6.44
C THR A 44 0.17 0.86 -7.68
N GLY A 45 -1.02 0.24 -7.71
CA GLY A 45 -1.55 -0.47 -8.87
C GLY A 45 -1.77 0.44 -10.07
N LEU A 46 -2.32 1.64 -9.85
CA LEU A 46 -2.46 2.67 -10.88
C LEU A 46 -1.09 3.11 -11.42
N ALA A 47 -0.12 3.34 -10.54
CA ALA A 47 1.23 3.73 -10.94
C ALA A 47 1.97 2.61 -11.71
N LEU A 48 1.73 1.35 -11.36
CA LEU A 48 2.24 0.20 -12.12
C LEU A 48 1.55 0.10 -13.48
N TYR A 49 0.24 0.30 -13.55
CA TYR A 49 -0.49 0.28 -14.81
C TYR A 49 0.00 1.38 -15.76
N ASP A 50 0.19 2.60 -15.27
CA ASP A 50 0.79 3.69 -16.04
C ASP A 50 2.22 3.34 -16.52
N ALA A 51 3.04 2.76 -15.65
CA ALA A 51 4.41 2.40 -15.99
C ALA A 51 4.55 1.23 -16.99
N PHE A 52 3.59 0.30 -17.05
CA PHE A 52 3.66 -0.90 -17.90
C PHE A 52 2.71 -0.88 -19.11
N VAL A 53 1.57 -0.21 -18.99
CA VAL A 53 0.47 -0.23 -19.98
C VAL A 53 0.13 1.18 -20.47
N GLY A 54 0.36 2.21 -19.63
CA GLY A 54 0.27 3.59 -20.05
C GLY A 54 1.08 3.79 -21.33
N LEU A 55 0.38 4.20 -22.39
CA LEU A 55 1.00 4.79 -23.58
C LEU A 55 1.90 5.91 -23.07
N GLN A 56 3.22 5.76 -23.19
CA GLN A 56 4.18 6.81 -22.83
C GLN A 56 3.78 8.16 -23.43
#